data_AF-A0A6A8LR35-F1
#
_entry.id   AF-A0A6A8LR35-F1
#
_cell.length_a   1.000
_cell.length_b   1.000
_cell.length_c   1.000
_cell.angle_alpha   90.00
_cell.angle_beta   90.00
_cell.angle_gamma   90.00
#
_symmetry.space_group_name_H-M   'P 1'
#
loop_
_entity.id
_entity.type
_entity.pdbx_description
1 polymer ?
#
loop_
_entity_poly.entity_id
_entity_poly.type
_entity_poly.pdbx_seq_one_letter_code
_entity_poly.pdbx_strand_id
1 'polypeptide(L)'
;KRLGVAGEWDNPYLTLKPEYEAQQIRVFGKMAEKGLIYKGKKPVFWSWSSESALAEAEVEYHDVTSPSAFYGEQVGDGKGVLDENTYMVVWTTTPWTIPASEGITIDATFDYAVVQHDDDERKYVLAADLVNADAEL
;
A
#
# COMPACT_ATOMS: atom_id res chain seq x y z
N LYS A 1 43.51 7.56 -6.21
CA LYS A 1 44.88 8.13 -6.27
C LYS A 1 44.93 9.64 -6.60
N ARG A 2 44.25 10.16 -7.65
CA ARG A 2 44.31 11.59 -8.05
C ARG A 2 43.96 12.61 -6.96
N LEU A 3 43.05 12.28 -6.05
CA LEU A 3 42.58 13.15 -4.96
C LEU A 3 43.45 13.07 -3.68
N GLY A 4 44.62 12.41 -3.72
CA GLY A 4 45.53 12.31 -2.57
C GLY A 4 45.05 11.43 -1.41
N VAL A 5 43.91 10.73 -1.57
CA VAL A 5 43.36 9.85 -0.52
C VAL A 5 44.24 8.61 -0.35
N ALA A 6 44.68 8.36 0.89
CA ALA A 6 45.44 7.17 1.26
C ALA A 6 44.53 5.93 1.35
N GLY A 7 44.94 4.83 0.73
CA GLY A 7 44.20 3.57 0.72
C GLY A 7 44.91 2.49 -0.10
N GLU A 8 44.52 1.23 0.10
CA GLU A 8 44.97 0.09 -0.71
C GLU A 8 44.18 0.08 -2.03
N TRP A 9 44.66 0.87 -2.98
CA TRP A 9 44.03 1.06 -4.27
C TRP A 9 44.38 -0.02 -5.28
N ASP A 10 45.48 -0.75 -5.08
CA ASP A 10 45.97 -1.76 -6.03
C ASP A 10 45.34 -3.13 -5.75
N ASN A 11 44.87 -3.37 -4.53
CA ASN A 11 44.04 -4.52 -4.18
C ASN A 11 42.78 -4.15 -3.37
N PRO A 12 41.78 -3.49 -3.99
CA PRO A 12 40.53 -3.17 -3.31
C PRO A 12 39.71 -4.44 -3.01
N TYR A 13 38.89 -4.38 -1.96
CA TYR A 13 37.81 -5.36 -1.82
C TYR A 13 36.73 -5.05 -2.85
N LEU A 14 36.27 -6.09 -3.55
CA LEU A 14 35.23 -5.99 -4.56
C LEU A 14 34.15 -7.01 -4.20
N THR A 15 32.89 -6.58 -4.18
CA THR A 15 31.76 -7.44 -3.84
C THR A 15 31.58 -8.60 -4.81
N LEU A 16 32.04 -8.43 -6.05
CA LEU A 16 32.02 -9.45 -7.11
C LEU A 16 33.17 -10.48 -7.01
N LYS A 17 34.14 -10.31 -6.09
CA LYS A 17 35.19 -11.32 -5.92
C LYS A 17 34.57 -12.61 -5.34
N PRO A 18 34.93 -13.81 -5.85
CA PRO A 18 34.36 -15.08 -5.36
C PRO A 18 34.51 -15.28 -3.85
N GLU A 19 35.61 -14.81 -3.26
CA GLU A 19 35.84 -14.87 -1.82
C GLU A 19 34.82 -14.05 -1.03
N TYR A 20 34.37 -12.91 -1.56
CA TYR A 20 33.40 -12.03 -0.92
C TYR A 20 31.99 -12.64 -0.99
N GLU A 21 31.57 -13.12 -2.16
CA GLU A 21 30.29 -13.81 -2.35
C GLU A 21 30.19 -15.06 -1.45
N ALA A 22 31.28 -15.82 -1.33
CA ALA A 22 31.33 -16.97 -0.43
C ALA A 22 31.09 -16.58 1.04
N GLN A 23 31.59 -15.42 1.49
CA GLN A 23 31.31 -14.93 2.85
C GLN A 23 29.85 -14.48 2.98
N GLN A 24 29.27 -13.83 1.97
CA GLN A 24 27.87 -13.44 1.97
C GLN A 24 26.95 -14.64 2.15
N ILE A 25 27.20 -15.74 1.42
CA ILE A 25 26.43 -16.98 1.55
C ILE A 25 26.61 -17.64 2.93
N ARG A 26 27.83 -17.64 3.49
CA ARG A 26 28.07 -18.19 4.84
C ARG A 26 27.29 -17.41 5.91
N VAL A 27 27.22 -16.08 5.81
CA VAL A 27 26.46 -15.25 6.75
C VAL A 27 24.96 -15.50 6.59
N PHE A 28 24.46 -15.57 5.36
CA PHE A 28 23.07 -15.90 5.07
C PHE A 28 22.68 -17.28 5.64
N GLY A 29 23.53 -18.30 5.44
CA GLY A 29 23.33 -19.64 6.00
C GLY A 29 23.23 -19.63 7.53
N LYS A 30 24.13 -18.91 8.22
CA LYS A 30 24.07 -18.77 9.69
C LYS A 30 22.78 -18.08 10.17
N MET A 31 22.24 -17.13 9.40
CA MET A 31 20.96 -16.49 9.72
C MET A 31 19.79 -17.44 9.50
N ALA A 32 19.84 -18.25 8.43
CA ALA A 32 18.85 -19.29 8.16
C ALA A 32 18.84 -20.38 9.26
N GLU A 33 20.01 -20.87 9.67
CA GLU A 33 20.15 -21.88 10.75
C GLU A 33 19.58 -21.39 12.09
N LYS A 34 19.67 -20.07 12.35
CA LYS A 34 19.10 -19.44 13.54
C LYS A 34 17.60 -19.15 13.43
N GLY A 35 16.95 -19.50 12.32
CA GLY A 35 15.53 -19.23 12.10
C GLY A 35 15.18 -17.76 11.91
N LEU A 36 16.17 -16.91 11.56
CA LEU A 36 15.95 -15.47 11.35
C LEU A 36 15.40 -15.14 9.96
N ILE A 37 15.34 -16.13 9.06
CA ILE A 37 14.89 -15.96 7.69
C ILE A 37 13.56 -16.69 7.52
N TYR A 38 12.55 -15.97 7.05
CA TYR A 38 11.25 -16.52 6.68
C TYR A 38 10.84 -16.05 5.30
N LYS A 39 9.92 -16.80 4.67
CA LYS A 39 9.34 -16.46 3.39
C LYS A 39 7.94 -15.90 3.61
N GLY A 40 7.68 -14.72 3.04
CA GLY A 40 6.38 -14.06 3.08
C GLY A 40 6.01 -13.45 1.74
N LYS A 41 4.81 -12.88 1.67
CA LYS A 41 4.37 -12.06 0.55
C LYS A 41 4.38 -10.60 0.98
N LYS A 42 4.90 -9.72 0.13
CA LYS A 42 4.90 -8.27 0.35
C LYS A 42 4.44 -7.61 -0.95
N PRO A 43 3.54 -6.61 -0.90
CA PRO A 43 3.28 -5.75 -2.05
C PRO A 43 4.57 -5.03 -2.49
N VAL A 44 4.83 -5.00 -3.79
CA VAL A 44 5.99 -4.34 -4.40
C VAL A 44 5.54 -3.56 -5.63
N PHE A 45 6.29 -2.52 -5.99
CA PHE A 45 6.11 -1.89 -7.30
C PHE A 45 6.46 -2.90 -8.37
N TRP A 46 5.51 -3.18 -9.26
CA TRP A 46 5.67 -4.13 -10.35
C TRP A 46 5.51 -3.41 -11.69
N SER A 47 6.55 -3.45 -12.50
CA SER A 47 6.49 -2.94 -13.87
C SER A 47 5.99 -4.06 -14.78
N TRP A 48 4.82 -3.85 -15.39
CA TRP A 48 4.31 -4.78 -16.40
C TRP A 48 5.16 -4.76 -17.68
N SER A 49 5.81 -3.64 -18.02
CA SER A 49 6.64 -3.55 -19.22
C SER A 49 7.98 -4.27 -19.07
N SER A 50 8.55 -4.27 -17.86
CA SER A 50 9.84 -4.89 -17.56
C SER A 50 9.71 -6.29 -16.95
N GLU A 51 8.47 -6.71 -16.63
CA GLU A 51 8.14 -7.98 -15.97
C GLU A 51 8.99 -8.23 -14.70
N SER A 52 9.26 -7.15 -13.96
CA SER A 52 10.10 -7.17 -12.76
C SER A 52 9.56 -6.22 -11.69
N ALA A 53 9.91 -6.55 -10.45
CA ALA A 53 9.76 -5.61 -9.35
C ALA A 53 10.74 -4.44 -9.52
N LEU A 54 10.27 -3.23 -9.24
CA LEU A 54 11.08 -2.02 -9.23
C LEU A 54 11.46 -1.65 -7.80
N ALA A 55 12.70 -1.19 -7.62
CA ALA A 55 13.09 -0.49 -6.41
C ALA A 55 12.52 0.94 -6.43
N GLU A 56 12.34 1.54 -5.26
CA GLU A 56 11.86 2.93 -5.15
C GLU A 56 12.75 3.92 -5.92
N ALA A 57 14.06 3.66 -5.97
CA ALA A 57 15.02 4.45 -6.72
C ALA A 57 14.83 4.40 -8.25
N GLU A 58 14.03 3.45 -8.77
CA GLU A 58 13.72 3.29 -10.19
C GLU A 58 12.35 3.88 -10.55
N VAL A 59 11.61 4.42 -9.58
CA VAL A 59 10.27 4.98 -9.80
C VAL A 59 10.37 6.46 -10.18
N GLU A 60 9.79 6.80 -11.33
CA GLU A 60 9.64 8.18 -11.80
C GLU A 60 8.15 8.57 -11.80
N TYR A 61 7.85 9.82 -11.42
CA TYR A 61 6.49 10.32 -11.33
C TYR A 61 6.10 11.12 -12.57
N HIS A 62 4.91 10.85 -13.07
CA HIS A 62 4.30 11.55 -14.20
C HIS A 62 2.83 11.83 -13.91
N ASP A 63 2.31 12.92 -14.49
CA ASP A 63 0.89 13.24 -14.40
C ASP A 63 0.07 12.28 -15.27
N VAL A 64 -0.94 11.65 -14.67
CA VAL A 64 -1.83 10.70 -15.34
C VAL A 64 -3.27 10.95 -14.91
N THR A 65 -4.18 11.00 -15.88
CA THR A 65 -5.63 11.02 -15.60
C THR A 65 -6.08 9.64 -15.17
N SER A 66 -6.54 9.50 -13.94
CA SER A 66 -7.05 8.25 -13.38
C SER A 66 -8.56 8.30 -13.15
N PRO A 67 -9.29 7.19 -13.33
CA PRO A 67 -10.69 7.11 -12.98
C PRO A 67 -10.86 7.13 -11.45
N SER A 68 -11.81 7.92 -10.96
CA SER A 68 -12.27 7.87 -9.57
C SER A 68 -13.60 7.14 -9.50
N ALA A 69 -13.80 6.32 -8.48
CA ALA A 69 -15.05 5.63 -8.22
C ALA A 69 -15.43 5.73 -6.74
N PHE A 70 -16.73 5.83 -6.50
CA PHE A 70 -17.35 5.65 -5.19
C PHE A 70 -18.11 4.33 -5.18
N TYR A 71 -17.98 3.57 -4.11
CA TYR A 71 -18.78 2.38 -3.88
C TYR A 71 -19.22 2.29 -2.42
N GLY A 72 -20.37 1.66 -2.19
CA GLY A 72 -20.94 1.46 -0.87
C GLY A 72 -20.87 -0.01 -0.47
N GLU A 73 -20.30 -0.30 0.69
CA GLU A 73 -20.27 -1.64 1.27
C GLU A 73 -21.33 -1.74 2.37
N GLN A 74 -22.23 -2.73 2.25
CA GLN A 74 -23.34 -2.89 3.18
C GLN A 74 -22.83 -3.37 4.55
N VAL A 75 -23.33 -2.74 5.62
CA VAL A 75 -23.06 -3.16 6.99
C VAL A 75 -23.88 -4.42 7.30
N GLY A 76 -23.18 -5.55 7.50
CA GLY A 76 -23.82 -6.81 7.90
C GLY A 76 -24.15 -6.88 9.40
N ASP A 77 -23.21 -6.52 10.28
CA ASP A 77 -23.41 -6.43 11.73
C ASP A 77 -22.90 -5.08 12.24
N GLY A 78 -23.84 -4.18 12.52
CA GLY A 78 -23.54 -2.83 13.02
C GLY A 78 -23.27 -2.77 14.53
N LYS A 79 -23.19 -3.91 15.23
CA LYS A 79 -22.90 -4.00 16.68
C LYS A 79 -23.79 -3.10 17.56
N GLY A 80 -25.03 -2.86 17.13
CA GLY A 80 -26.00 -2.01 17.81
C GLY A 80 -25.81 -0.50 17.60
N VAL A 81 -24.85 -0.08 16.78
CA VAL A 81 -24.60 1.33 16.42
C VAL A 81 -25.21 1.66 15.05
N LEU A 82 -25.07 0.76 14.08
CA LEU A 82 -25.59 0.92 12.72
C LEU A 82 -26.63 -0.16 12.42
N ASP A 83 -27.60 0.17 11.55
CA ASP A 83 -28.57 -0.78 11.02
C ASP A 83 -28.07 -1.48 9.75
N GLU A 84 -28.72 -2.59 9.40
CA GLU A 84 -28.36 -3.44 8.25
C GLU A 84 -28.64 -2.79 6.89
N ASN A 85 -29.36 -1.65 6.87
CA ASN A 85 -29.61 -0.84 5.68
C ASN A 85 -28.65 0.36 5.57
N THR A 86 -27.53 0.31 6.31
CA THR A 86 -26.45 1.31 6.24
C THR A 86 -25.30 0.80 5.38
N TYR A 87 -24.73 1.69 4.58
CA TYR A 87 -23.62 1.46 3.67
C TYR A 87 -22.44 2.36 4.04
N MET A 88 -21.24 1.79 4.09
CA MET A 88 -20.00 2.55 4.24
C MET A 88 -19.55 3.03 2.88
N VAL A 89 -19.43 4.35 2.69
CA VAL A 89 -18.99 4.93 1.42
C VAL A 89 -17.47 4.89 1.36
N VAL A 90 -16.93 4.36 0.26
CA VAL A 90 -15.50 4.29 -0.01
C VAL A 90 -15.21 4.95 -1.35
N TRP A 91 -14.20 5.82 -1.35
CA TRP A 91 -13.66 6.45 -2.55
C TRP A 91 -12.32 5.81 -2.93
N THR A 92 -12.11 5.57 -4.22
CA THR A 92 -10.84 5.06 -4.75
C THR A 92 -10.53 5.64 -6.13
N THR A 93 -9.25 5.88 -6.40
CA THR A 93 -8.72 6.23 -7.73
C THR A 93 -8.25 5.00 -8.52
N THR A 94 -8.38 3.81 -7.95
CA THR A 94 -8.00 2.54 -8.59
C THR A 94 -9.17 1.55 -8.56
N PRO A 95 -10.20 1.71 -9.43
CA PRO A 95 -11.38 0.85 -9.39
C PRO A 95 -11.09 -0.65 -9.54
N TRP A 96 -9.98 -1.01 -10.19
CA TRP A 96 -9.54 -2.40 -10.33
C TRP A 96 -9.17 -3.07 -9.00
N THR A 97 -8.99 -2.31 -7.91
CA THR A 97 -8.73 -2.88 -6.58
C THR A 97 -10.00 -3.27 -5.83
N ILE A 98 -11.19 -2.82 -6.27
CA ILE A 98 -12.47 -3.07 -5.59
C ILE A 98 -12.74 -4.58 -5.38
N PRO A 99 -12.52 -5.48 -6.36
CA PRO A 99 -12.77 -6.91 -6.16
C PRO A 99 -11.85 -7.58 -5.12
N ALA A 100 -10.74 -6.94 -4.77
CA ALA A 100 -9.79 -7.42 -3.76
C ALA A 100 -9.91 -6.65 -2.43
N SER A 101 -11.02 -5.93 -2.22
CA SER A 101 -11.33 -5.26 -0.96
C SER A 101 -11.60 -6.29 0.13
N GLU A 102 -10.80 -6.26 1.20
CA GLU A 102 -10.92 -7.17 2.36
C GLU A 102 -11.46 -6.46 3.60
N GLY A 103 -11.59 -5.13 3.56
CA GLY A 103 -12.05 -4.35 4.69
C GLY A 103 -11.98 -2.85 4.46
N ILE A 104 -12.64 -2.11 5.34
CA ILE A 104 -12.74 -0.66 5.31
C ILE A 104 -11.99 -0.12 6.52
N THR A 105 -11.21 0.92 6.29
CA THR A 105 -10.49 1.62 7.37
C THR A 105 -11.29 2.85 7.79
N ILE A 106 -11.51 2.99 9.09
CA ILE A 106 -12.11 4.15 9.71
C ILE A 106 -11.13 4.70 10.74
N ASP A 107 -11.09 6.02 10.90
CA ASP A 107 -10.28 6.69 11.90
C ASP A 107 -11.10 6.89 13.17
N ALA A 108 -10.53 6.60 14.35
CA ALA A 108 -11.26 6.70 15.61
C ALA A 108 -11.48 8.14 16.10
N THR A 109 -10.81 9.13 15.49
CA THR A 109 -10.85 10.54 15.89
C THR A 109 -11.79 11.39 15.04
N PHE A 110 -12.30 10.86 13.94
CA PHE A 110 -13.21 11.56 13.05
C PHE A 110 -14.67 11.40 13.50
N ASP A 111 -15.42 12.48 13.35
CA ASP A 111 -16.87 12.46 13.49
C ASP A 111 -17.50 11.97 12.18
N TYR A 112 -18.34 10.96 12.28
CA TYR A 112 -19.04 10.37 11.14
C TYR A 112 -20.54 10.68 11.24
N ALA A 113 -21.13 11.02 10.09
CA ALA A 113 -22.56 11.25 9.96
C ALA A 113 -23.19 10.10 9.17
N VAL A 114 -24.38 9.69 9.61
CA VAL A 114 -25.27 8.83 8.84
C VAL A 114 -26.22 9.72 8.06
N VAL A 115 -26.11 9.70 6.74
CA VAL A 115 -26.94 10.49 5.84
C VAL A 115 -27.85 9.58 5.04
N GLN A 116 -29.02 10.09 4.70
CA GLN A 116 -29.96 9.42 3.83
C GLN A 116 -30.41 10.43 2.78
N HIS A 117 -30.34 10.06 1.52
CA HIS A 117 -30.85 10.89 0.43
C HIS A 117 -32.38 10.77 0.38
N ASP A 118 -33.10 11.85 0.07
CA ASP A 118 -34.57 11.85 0.10
C ASP A 118 -35.19 10.80 -0.85
N ASP A 119 -34.53 10.54 -1.98
CA ASP A 119 -34.95 9.54 -2.98
C ASP A 119 -34.37 8.12 -2.77
N ASP A 120 -33.61 7.88 -1.70
CA ASP A 120 -33.00 6.58 -1.40
C ASP A 120 -33.35 6.13 0.02
N GLU A 121 -33.80 4.88 0.16
CA GLU A 121 -34.05 4.30 1.48
C GLU A 121 -32.74 3.88 2.17
N ARG A 122 -31.64 3.77 1.41
CA ARG A 122 -30.32 3.39 1.93
C ARG A 122 -29.69 4.53 2.69
N LYS A 123 -29.06 4.19 3.82
CA LYS A 123 -28.27 5.12 4.61
C LYS A 123 -26.81 4.98 4.27
N TYR A 124 -26.09 6.09 4.28
CA TYR A 124 -24.68 6.15 3.96
C TYR A 124 -23.90 6.75 5.12
N VAL A 125 -22.72 6.18 5.42
CA VAL A 125 -21.80 6.72 6.42
C VAL A 125 -20.71 7.51 5.71
N LEU A 126 -20.56 8.76 6.11
CA LEU A 126 -19.56 9.70 5.59
C LEU A 126 -18.91 10.45 6.76
N ALA A 127 -17.69 10.97 6.56
CA ALA A 127 -17.11 11.90 7.51
C ALA A 127 -17.97 13.19 7.53
N ALA A 128 -18.27 13.70 8.72
CA ALA A 128 -19.19 14.84 8.90
C ALA A 128 -18.76 16.07 8.09
N ASP A 129 -17.45 16.32 7.99
CA ASP A 129 -16.87 17.44 7.23
C ASP A 129 -17.06 17.32 5.71
N LEU A 130 -17.21 16.09 5.19
CA LEU A 130 -17.35 15.82 3.76
C LEU A 130 -18.81 15.82 3.30
N VAL A 131 -19.78 15.75 4.22
CA VAL A 131 -21.21 15.65 3.87
C VAL A 131 -21.64 16.78 2.92
N ASN A 132 -21.24 18.02 3.18
CA ASN A 132 -21.63 19.15 2.32
C ASN A 132 -20.89 19.13 0.96
N ALA A 133 -19.65 18.66 0.93
CA ALA A 133 -18.86 18.61 -0.30
C ALA A 133 -19.32 17.47 -1.22
N ASP A 134 -19.70 16.34 -0.63
CA ASP A 134 -20.13 15.14 -1.36
C ASP A 134 -21.63 15.16 -1.70
N ALA A 135 -22.44 15.99 -1.03
CA ALA A 135 -23.86 16.18 -1.37
C ALA A 135 -24.08 16.91 -2.72
N GLU A 136 -23.06 17.57 -3.26
CA GLU A 136 -23.13 18.30 -4.54
C GLU A 136 -22.68 17.45 -5.75
N LEU A 137 -22.14 16.24 -5.51
CA LEU A 137 -21.64 15.31 -6.53
C LEU A 137 -22.72 14.33 -7.01
#